data_AF-A0A2H0VCL9-F1
#
_entry.id   AF-A0A2H0VCL9-F1
#
_cell.length_a   1.000
_cell.length_b   1.000
_cell.length_c   1.000
_cell.angle_alpha   90.00
_cell.angle_beta   90.00
_cell.angle_gamma   90.00
#
_symmetry.space_group_name_H-M   'P 1'
#
loop_
_entity.id
_entity.type
_entity.pdbx_description
1 polymer ?
#
loop_
_entity_poly.entity_id
_entity_poly.type
_entity_poly.pdbx_seq_one_letter_code
_entity_poly.pdbx_strand_id
1 'polypeptide(L)'
;MVSGMTKIMSTFLFKSNFLTLSFSDWTFFIVFAVLFVAAIIFYILKRVNRRRNVVVARLFGKMFSGFLTTAVLGGIWVGLRYLTIPYIGIRLVAVLALAGFFIWFFFVLKYLVKNFSEENKNFKEQSLREKYLR
;
A
#
# COMPACT_ATOMS: atom_id res chain seq x y z
N MET A 1 0.11 -15.33 32.79
CA MET A 1 0.46 -14.00 32.21
C MET A 1 -0.24 -13.69 30.87
N VAL A 2 -0.55 -14.66 30.01
CA VAL A 2 -1.16 -14.41 28.68
C VAL A 2 -2.61 -13.87 28.74
N SER A 3 -3.38 -14.22 29.76
CA SER A 3 -4.81 -13.83 29.89
C SER A 3 -5.06 -12.33 30.11
N GLY A 4 -4.10 -11.60 30.69
CA GLY A 4 -4.21 -10.15 30.88
C GLY A 4 -4.01 -9.35 29.60
N MET A 5 -3.07 -9.78 28.75
CA MET A 5 -2.74 -9.11 27.48
C MET A 5 -3.90 -9.16 26.48
N THR A 6 -4.62 -10.28 26.40
CA THR A 6 -5.73 -10.43 25.46
C THR A 6 -6.92 -9.53 25.79
N LYS A 7 -7.20 -9.29 27.09
CA LYS A 7 -8.23 -8.33 27.52
C LYS A 7 -7.90 -6.87 27.22
N ILE A 8 -6.63 -6.48 27.37
CA ILE A 8 -6.20 -5.11 27.06
C ILE A 8 -6.28 -4.86 25.55
N MET A 9 -5.85 -5.83 24.75
CA MET A 9 -5.87 -5.76 23.29
C MET A 9 -7.29 -5.73 22.72
N SER A 10 -8.20 -6.57 23.22
CA SER A 10 -9.60 -6.54 22.78
C SER A 10 -10.27 -5.22 23.13
N THR A 11 -10.07 -4.71 24.35
CA THR A 11 -10.61 -3.41 24.76
C THR A 11 -10.04 -2.29 23.88
N PHE A 12 -8.77 -2.33 23.51
CA PHE A 12 -8.17 -1.33 22.63
C PHE A 12 -8.71 -1.37 21.18
N LEU A 13 -8.96 -2.57 20.64
CA LEU A 13 -9.45 -2.77 19.28
C LEU A 13 -10.92 -2.40 19.11
N PHE A 14 -11.74 -2.66 20.13
CA PHE A 14 -13.19 -2.47 20.08
C PHE A 14 -13.69 -1.20 20.80
N LYS A 15 -12.88 -0.54 21.64
CA LYS A 15 -13.29 0.73 22.30
C LYS A 15 -13.25 1.88 21.30
N SER A 16 -14.44 2.34 20.93
CA SER A 16 -14.67 3.51 20.09
C SER A 16 -14.82 4.76 20.97
N ASN A 17 -13.78 5.61 21.00
CA ASN A 17 -13.90 6.96 21.55
C ASN A 17 -14.26 7.90 20.39
N PHE A 18 -15.50 8.40 20.38
CA PHE A 18 -16.08 9.12 19.25
C PHE A 18 -15.72 10.62 19.22
N LEU A 19 -15.30 11.20 20.35
CA LEU A 19 -15.14 12.65 20.52
C LEU A 19 -13.70 13.12 20.73
N THR A 20 -12.78 12.19 21.03
CA THR A 20 -11.38 12.52 21.30
C THR A 20 -10.49 11.80 20.29
N LEU A 21 -9.73 12.56 19.49
CA LEU A 21 -8.64 11.98 18.71
C LEU A 21 -7.64 11.36 19.68
N SER A 22 -7.59 10.03 19.71
CA SER A 22 -6.56 9.32 20.45
C SER A 22 -5.26 9.43 19.67
N PHE A 23 -4.12 9.46 20.35
CA PHE A 23 -2.79 9.52 19.73
C PHE A 23 -2.60 8.43 18.65
N SER A 24 -3.14 7.24 18.90
CA SER A 24 -3.15 6.11 17.95
C SER A 24 -3.80 6.44 16.60
N ASP A 25 -4.81 7.29 16.60
CA ASP A 25 -5.58 7.64 15.41
C ASP A 25 -4.79 8.58 14.50
N TRP A 26 -4.06 9.50 15.13
CA TRP A 26 -3.10 10.37 14.48
C TRP A 26 -1.99 9.57 13.79
N THR A 27 -1.50 8.50 14.43
CA THR A 27 -0.50 7.61 13.83
C THR A 27 -1.03 6.95 12.56
N PHE A 28 -2.25 6.40 12.58
CA PHE A 28 -2.84 5.79 11.38
C PHE A 28 -3.02 6.82 10.26
N PHE A 29 -3.46 8.04 10.58
CA PHE A 29 -3.62 9.11 9.60
C PHE A 29 -2.29 9.46 8.92
N ILE A 30 -1.21 9.64 9.69
CA ILE A 30 0.13 9.88 9.16
C ILE A 30 0.57 8.73 8.25
N VAL A 31 0.36 7.48 8.67
CA VAL A 31 0.75 6.31 7.87
C VAL A 31 0.03 6.31 6.51
N PHE A 32 -1.28 6.52 6.48
CA PHE A 32 -2.03 6.59 5.22
C PHE A 32 -1.63 7.79 4.35
N ALA A 33 -1.35 8.95 4.98
CA ALA A 33 -0.85 10.12 4.26
C ALA A 33 0.52 9.86 3.61
N VAL A 34 1.45 9.22 4.32
CA VAL A 34 2.75 8.82 3.78
C VAL A 34 2.59 7.80 2.65
N LEU A 35 1.69 6.82 2.78
CA LEU A 35 1.39 5.87 1.70
C LEU A 35 0.83 6.57 0.46
N PHE A 36 0.00 7.59 0.64
CA PHE A 36 -0.52 8.39 -0.47
C PHE A 36 0.59 9.17 -1.18
N VAL A 37 1.48 9.82 -0.43
CA VAL A 37 2.65 10.51 -1.00
C VAL A 37 3.55 9.53 -1.75
N ALA A 38 3.80 8.34 -1.20
CA ALA A 38 4.54 7.28 -1.88
C ALA A 38 3.86 6.86 -3.20
N ALA A 39 2.53 6.76 -3.24
CA ALA A 39 1.79 6.49 -4.46
C ALA A 39 2.07 7.55 -5.54
N ILE A 40 2.03 8.84 -5.17
CA ILE A 40 2.31 9.95 -6.09
C ILE A 40 3.75 9.85 -6.64
N ILE A 41 4.73 9.55 -5.79
CA ILE A 41 6.12 9.37 -6.22
C ILE A 41 6.22 8.23 -7.25
N PHE A 42 5.60 7.08 -6.98
CA PHE A 42 5.58 5.95 -7.92
C PHE A 42 4.86 6.27 -9.23
N TYR A 43 3.81 7.09 -9.19
CA TYR A 43 3.13 7.58 -10.40
C TYR A 43 4.06 8.42 -11.28
N ILE A 44 4.81 9.35 -10.68
CA ILE A 44 5.79 10.18 -11.38
C ILE A 44 6.89 9.31 -11.97
N LEU A 45 7.47 8.39 -11.18
CA LEU A 45 8.50 7.46 -11.63
C LEU A 45 8.04 6.57 -12.79
N LYS A 46 6.80 6.05 -12.73
CA LYS A 46 6.17 5.34 -13.85
C LYS A 46 6.14 6.19 -15.11
N ARG A 47 5.73 7.46 -14.99
CA ARG A 47 5.58 8.38 -16.14
C ARG A 47 6.93 8.70 -16.78
N VAL A 48 7.97 8.92 -15.96
CA VAL A 48 9.33 9.19 -16.43
C VAL A 48 9.96 7.96 -17.09
N ASN A 49 9.84 6.78 -16.47
CA ASN A 49 10.49 5.55 -16.97
C ASN A 49 9.74 4.87 -18.12
N ARG A 50 8.53 5.32 -18.47
CA ARG A 50 7.70 4.71 -19.52
C ARG A 50 8.41 4.60 -20.87
N ARG A 51 9.29 5.54 -21.21
CA ARG A 51 10.04 5.54 -22.49
C ARG A 51 11.36 4.76 -22.45
N ARG A 52 11.91 4.49 -21.25
CA ARG A 52 13.27 3.93 -21.10
C ARG A 52 13.25 2.44 -20.87
N ASN A 53 12.31 1.94 -20.08
CA ASN A 53 12.15 0.51 -19.78
C ASN A 53 10.69 0.19 -19.50
N VAL A 54 10.02 -0.46 -20.45
CA VAL A 54 8.60 -0.82 -20.35
C VAL A 54 8.34 -1.79 -19.18
N VAL A 55 9.30 -2.69 -18.90
CA VAL A 55 9.26 -3.62 -17.74
C VAL A 55 9.23 -2.86 -16.42
N VAL A 56 10.11 -1.87 -16.26
CA VAL A 56 10.20 -1.04 -15.05
C VAL A 56 8.94 -0.19 -14.87
N ALA A 57 8.43 0.38 -15.95
CA ALA A 57 7.18 1.16 -15.92
C ALA A 57 5.95 0.30 -15.57
N ARG A 58 5.91 -0.96 -16.04
CA ARG A 58 4.84 -1.91 -15.67
C ARG A 58 4.88 -2.23 -14.18
N LEU A 59 6.08 -2.43 -13.63
CA LEU A 59 6.26 -2.69 -12.20
C LEU A 59 5.87 -1.49 -11.34
N PHE A 60 6.32 -0.27 -11.68
CA PHE A 60 5.87 0.95 -11.01
C PHE A 60 4.37 1.18 -11.15
N GLY A 61 3.76 0.73 -12.24
CA GLY A 61 2.30 0.72 -12.40
C GLY A 61 1.58 -0.19 -11.40
N LYS A 62 2.11 -1.39 -11.17
CA LYS A 62 1.58 -2.30 -10.14
C LYS A 62 1.76 -1.69 -8.74
N MET A 63 2.95 -1.15 -8.44
CA MET A 63 3.23 -0.46 -7.18
C MET A 63 2.25 0.69 -6.95
N PHE A 64 2.12 1.60 -7.92
CA PHE A 64 1.18 2.71 -7.87
C PHE A 64 -0.25 2.27 -7.54
N SER A 65 -0.76 1.24 -8.22
CA SER A 65 -2.13 0.77 -8.00
C SER A 65 -2.37 0.26 -6.58
N GLY A 66 -1.42 -0.46 -5.98
CA GLY A 66 -1.59 -0.96 -4.61
C GLY A 66 -1.40 0.11 -3.55
N PHE A 67 -0.43 1.01 -3.72
CA PHE A 67 -0.28 2.17 -2.83
C PHE A 67 -1.52 3.08 -2.91
N LEU A 68 -2.04 3.33 -4.12
CA LEU A 68 -3.23 4.16 -4.32
C LEU A 68 -4.49 3.52 -3.73
N THR A 69 -4.75 2.24 -4.01
CA THR A 69 -5.92 1.54 -3.46
C THR A 69 -5.89 1.50 -1.94
N THR A 70 -4.72 1.27 -1.34
CA THR A 70 -4.55 1.27 0.12
C THR A 70 -4.73 2.67 0.71
N ALA A 71 -4.18 3.69 0.07
CA ALA A 71 -4.34 5.07 0.52
C ALA A 71 -5.80 5.56 0.38
N VAL A 72 -6.49 5.18 -0.70
CA VAL A 72 -7.93 5.49 -0.90
C VAL A 72 -8.78 4.76 0.13
N LEU A 73 -8.53 3.47 0.40
CA LEU A 73 -9.21 2.73 1.45
C LEU A 73 -8.97 3.35 2.83
N GLY A 74 -7.73 3.78 3.12
CA GLY A 74 -7.39 4.51 4.33
C GLY A 74 -8.11 5.87 4.44
N GLY A 75 -8.15 6.63 3.35
CA GLY A 75 -8.86 7.92 3.29
C GLY A 75 -10.37 7.78 3.47
N ILE A 76 -10.99 6.79 2.81
CA ILE A 76 -12.40 6.44 3.00
C ILE A 76 -12.66 6.06 4.46
N TRP A 77 -11.78 5.28 5.07
CA TRP A 77 -11.89 4.93 6.49
C TRP A 77 -11.84 6.15 7.41
N VAL A 78 -10.92 7.10 7.16
CA VAL A 78 -10.86 8.37 7.91
C VAL A 78 -12.15 9.17 7.71
N GLY A 79 -12.68 9.24 6.49
CA GLY A 79 -13.94 9.94 6.18
C GLY A 79 -15.15 9.32 6.87
N LEU A 80 -15.30 7.99 6.82
CA LEU A 80 -16.38 7.24 7.49
C LEU A 80 -16.33 7.43 9.01
N ARG A 81 -15.13 7.54 9.58
CA ARG A 81 -14.95 7.86 10.98
C ARG A 81 -15.43 9.27 11.32
N TYR A 82 -15.18 10.25 10.46
CA TYR A 82 -15.66 11.62 10.64
C TYR A 82 -17.20 11.70 10.55
N LEU A 83 -17.81 10.84 9.71
CA LEU A 83 -19.27 10.71 9.61
C LEU A 83 -19.94 9.98 10.79
N THR A 84 -19.20 9.60 11.85
CA THR A 84 -19.76 8.98 13.08
C THR A 84 -20.59 7.72 12.82
N ILE A 85 -20.32 6.95 11.76
CA ILE A 85 -21.04 5.70 11.50
C ILE A 85 -20.49 4.61 12.45
N PRO A 86 -21.28 4.10 13.42
CA PRO A 86 -20.77 3.36 14.58
C PRO A 86 -20.53 1.85 14.34
N TYR A 87 -20.70 1.35 13.13
CA TYR A 87 -21.01 -0.08 12.95
C TYR A 87 -19.84 -1.07 12.95
N ILE A 88 -18.57 -0.63 12.95
CA ILE A 88 -17.43 -1.55 12.90
C ILE A 88 -16.28 -0.97 13.70
N GLY A 89 -15.59 -1.81 14.49
CA GLY A 89 -14.38 -1.45 15.24
C GLY A 89 -13.40 -0.71 14.35
N ILE A 90 -13.44 0.63 14.41
CA ILE A 90 -12.77 1.54 13.48
C ILE A 90 -11.28 1.17 13.40
N ARG A 91 -10.62 0.90 14.53
CA ARG A 91 -9.21 0.49 14.56
C ARG A 91 -8.94 -0.88 13.91
N LEU A 92 -9.87 -1.82 14.02
CA LEU A 92 -9.74 -3.16 13.44
C LEU A 92 -9.73 -3.07 11.90
N VAL A 93 -10.56 -2.23 11.30
CA VAL A 93 -10.57 -2.00 9.84
C VAL A 93 -9.26 -1.39 9.36
N ALA A 94 -8.69 -0.42 10.10
CA ALA A 94 -7.38 0.15 9.76
C ALA A 94 -6.26 -0.89 9.85
N VAL A 95 -6.26 -1.74 10.88
CA VAL A 95 -5.29 -2.82 11.03
C VAL A 95 -5.43 -3.86 9.92
N LEU A 96 -6.67 -4.23 9.54
CA LEU A 96 -6.94 -5.14 8.42
C LEU A 96 -6.47 -4.54 7.08
N ALA A 97 -6.73 -3.26 6.85
CA ALA A 97 -6.28 -2.57 5.64
C ALA A 97 -4.74 -2.56 5.55
N LEU A 98 -4.06 -2.29 6.66
CA LEU A 98 -2.60 -2.38 6.73
C LEU A 98 -2.09 -3.81 6.54
N ALA A 99 -2.71 -4.80 7.16
CA ALA A 99 -2.33 -6.21 6.99
C ALA A 99 -2.49 -6.67 5.54
N GLY A 100 -3.60 -6.31 4.89
CA GLY A 100 -3.83 -6.56 3.47
C GLY A 100 -2.78 -5.89 2.59
N PHE A 101 -2.40 -4.64 2.90
CA PHE A 101 -1.31 -3.94 2.21
C PHE A 101 0.03 -4.66 2.38
N PHE A 102 0.38 -5.12 3.59
CA PHE A 102 1.63 -5.86 3.83
C PHE A 102 1.68 -7.17 3.05
N ILE A 103 0.59 -7.93 3.02
CA ILE A 103 0.49 -9.17 2.24
C ILE A 103 0.69 -8.87 0.75
N TRP A 104 -0.02 -7.87 0.23
CA TRP A 104 0.11 -7.45 -1.16
C TRP A 104 1.53 -6.96 -1.49
N PHE A 105 2.12 -6.14 -0.61
CA PHE A 105 3.49 -5.64 -0.74
C PHE A 105 4.50 -6.77 -0.79
N PHE A 106 4.34 -7.79 0.05
CA PHE A 106 5.18 -8.99 0.05
C PHE A 106 5.11 -9.74 -1.29
N PHE A 107 3.91 -9.90 -1.88
CA PHE A 107 3.76 -10.51 -3.20
C PHE A 107 4.46 -9.70 -4.30
N VAL A 108 4.35 -8.38 -4.26
CA VAL A 108 5.05 -7.49 -5.22
C VAL A 108 6.56 -7.58 -5.05
N LEU A 109 7.05 -7.60 -3.82
CA LEU A 109 8.48 -7.73 -3.52
C LEU A 109 9.03 -9.08 -4.00
N LYS A 110 8.28 -10.17 -3.75
CA LYS A 110 8.62 -11.51 -4.24
C LYS A 110 8.68 -11.56 -5.77
N TYR A 111 7.73 -10.91 -6.45
CA TYR A 111 7.76 -10.79 -7.92
C TYR A 111 8.98 -10.00 -8.40
N LEU A 112 9.34 -8.90 -7.71
CA LEU A 112 10.49 -8.09 -8.05
C LEU A 112 11.80 -8.87 -7.93
N VAL A 113 12.00 -9.64 -6.85
CA VAL A 113 13.24 -10.40 -6.67
C VAL A 113 13.34 -11.55 -7.68
N LYS A 114 12.23 -12.25 -7.96
CA LYS A 114 12.26 -13.47 -8.78
C LYS A 114 12.17 -13.22 -10.28
N ASN A 115 11.21 -12.40 -10.73
CA ASN A 115 10.85 -12.31 -12.15
C ASN A 115 11.46 -11.09 -12.85
N PHE A 116 11.82 -10.05 -12.10
CA PHE A 116 12.31 -8.80 -12.69
C PHE A 116 13.67 -8.96 -13.38
N SER A 117 14.59 -9.74 -12.80
CA SER A 117 15.92 -9.97 -13.39
C SER A 117 15.81 -10.68 -14.74
N GLU A 118 14.88 -11.62 -14.86
CA GLU A 118 14.66 -12.41 -16.07
C GLU A 118 13.92 -11.60 -17.14
N GLU A 119 12.83 -10.90 -16.78
CA GLU A 119 12.11 -9.99 -17.70
C GLU A 119 13.02 -8.86 -18.21
N ASN A 120 13.90 -8.30 -17.37
CA ASN A 120 14.79 -7.21 -17.76
C ASN A 120 15.92 -7.67 -18.69
N LYS A 121 16.44 -8.89 -18.52
CA LYS A 121 17.39 -9.50 -19.46
C LYS A 121 16.74 -9.75 -20.82
N ASN A 122 15.56 -10.37 -20.83
CA ASN A 122 14.82 -10.66 -22.06
C ASN A 122 14.45 -9.38 -22.82
N PHE A 123 14.05 -8.31 -22.10
CA PHE A 123 13.73 -7.02 -22.73
C PHE A 123 14.96 -6.36 -23.35
N LYS A 124 16.13 -6.45 -22.70
CA LYS A 124 17.39 -5.96 -23.27
C LYS A 124 17.77 -6.73 -24.53
N GLU A 125 17.68 -8.05 -24.51
CA GLU A 125 17.99 -8.89 -25.67
C GLU A 125 17.05 -8.61 -26.85
N GLN A 126 15.75 -8.45 -26.60
CA GLN A 126 14.77 -8.08 -27.63
C GLN A 126 15.06 -6.68 -28.20
N SER A 127 15.35 -5.71 -27.35
CA SER A 127 15.68 -4.34 -27.79
C SER A 127 16.97 -4.26 -28.60
N LEU A 128 17.95 -5.14 -28.31
CA LEU A 128 19.17 -5.25 -29.11
C LEU A 128 18.86 -5.90 -30.46
N ARG A 129 18.11 -7.01 -30.49
CA ARG A 129 17.72 -7.69 -31.74
C ARG A 129 16.96 -6.76 -32.69
N GLU A 130 15.98 -6.01 -32.20
CA GLU A 130 15.22 -5.04 -33.02
C GLU A 130 16.11 -3.91 -33.56
N LYS A 131 17.18 -3.54 -32.84
CA LYS A 131 18.14 -2.53 -33.30
C LYS A 131 19.06 -3.05 -34.43
N TYR A 132 19.28 -4.36 -34.51
CA TYR A 132 20.11 -5.00 -35.56
C TYR A 132 19.30 -5.49 -36.76
N LEU A 133 17.98 -5.61 -36.64
CA LEU A 133 17.06 -5.99 -37.72
C LEU A 133 16.50 -4.79 -38.50
N ARG A 134 16.92 -3.57 -38.15
CA ARG A 134 16.50 -2.31 -38.77
C ARG A 134 17.69 -1.61 -39.40
#